data_AF-A0A2H0H516-F1
#
_entry.id   AF-A0A2H0H516-F1
#
_cell.length_a   1.000
_cell.length_b   1.000
_cell.length_c   1.000
_cell.angle_alpha   90.00
_cell.angle_beta   90.00
_cell.angle_gamma   90.00
#
_symmetry.space_group_name_H-M   'P 1'
#
loop_
_entity.id
_entity.type
_entity.pdbx_description
1 polymer ?
#
loop_
_entity_poly.entity_id
_entity_poly.type
_entity_poly.pdbx_seq_one_letter_code
_entity_poly.pdbx_strand_id
1 'polypeptide(L)'
;MKNITLLIALIVGIPWAALSQGCLPDGIEFFSQSEIDNFQANHPNCTEIEGGVYVSGSDITNLNGLNMITSIGVDLAIEYNYSLTDITGLSSLTSVGASILLVDNISLPSLSGLDGITIVNQDLSIYNHRSLISLAGLNSITSVGSYLDLYGNSLLTDLTGLNGLTTVNLQLYIAESDSLVSLNGLEGLTSVGNDLVIWNNESLQSLTELEQLSSIKSLSLFNNPVLVNLSGLESLVEIRGRLRVVENNELTDFTGINNVTSIGGSLEIRDNPQLANLMALASVVSINGMIGVENNDALSTLAGLDHINPATIDSIEIFGNQSLSTCEVQSVCEYLATPGTIVNIHDNASGCNSEQQVDSACQVVNITELQFSNLYSLFPIPAHDKLHILTHNDEVVEQVSIYNQFGQKVKSGKAANNVIDIMGLKSGLYIIEIQHGKTNFRKKFIVG
;
A
#
# COMPACT_ATOMS: atom_id res chain seq x y z
N MET A 1 -76.02 67.14 -21.66
CA MET A 1 -74.89 66.84 -22.56
C MET A 1 -73.60 66.91 -21.73
N LYS A 2 -72.73 65.91 -21.91
CA LYS A 2 -71.40 65.71 -21.29
C LYS A 2 -71.38 65.26 -19.84
N ASN A 3 -71.11 63.96 -19.64
CA ASN A 3 -70.25 63.44 -18.59
C ASN A 3 -69.34 62.41 -19.26
N ILE A 4 -68.08 62.80 -19.53
CA ILE A 4 -67.02 61.89 -19.95
C ILE A 4 -66.21 61.59 -18.69
N THR A 5 -66.32 60.36 -18.20
CA THR A 5 -65.51 59.82 -17.11
C THR A 5 -64.16 59.39 -17.70
N LEU A 6 -63.09 60.09 -17.32
CA LEU A 6 -61.72 59.76 -17.70
C LEU A 6 -61.18 58.69 -16.73
N LEU A 7 -61.02 57.45 -17.20
CA LEU A 7 -60.39 56.37 -16.44
C LEU A 7 -58.86 56.47 -16.61
N ILE A 8 -58.15 56.88 -15.57
CA ILE A 8 -56.67 56.83 -15.54
C ILE A 8 -56.28 55.41 -15.12
N ALA A 9 -55.73 54.64 -16.05
CA ALA A 9 -55.12 53.35 -15.76
C ALA A 9 -53.78 53.56 -15.05
N LEU A 10 -53.71 53.17 -13.78
CA LEU A 10 -52.48 53.13 -13.01
C LEU A 10 -51.66 51.92 -13.49
N ILE A 11 -50.61 52.16 -14.30
CA ILE A 11 -49.63 51.12 -14.63
C ILE A 11 -48.74 50.94 -13.41
N VAL A 12 -49.05 49.93 -12.60
CA VAL A 12 -48.14 49.46 -11.54
C VAL A 12 -47.00 48.73 -12.25
N GLY A 13 -45.81 49.31 -12.23
CA GLY A 13 -44.60 48.64 -12.69
C GLY A 13 -44.36 47.40 -11.84
N ILE A 14 -44.56 46.22 -12.43
CA ILE A 14 -44.13 44.95 -11.84
C ILE A 14 -42.60 45.05 -11.77
N PRO A 15 -41.96 44.96 -10.59
CA PRO A 15 -40.52 44.88 -10.55
C PRO A 15 -40.12 43.62 -11.32
N TRP A 16 -39.30 43.77 -12.36
CA TRP A 16 -38.63 42.62 -12.94
C TRP A 16 -37.94 41.90 -11.79
N ALA A 17 -38.41 40.71 -11.43
CA ALA A 17 -37.58 39.76 -10.73
C ALA A 17 -36.42 39.48 -11.69
N ALA A 18 -35.29 40.15 -11.45
CA ALA A 18 -34.04 39.69 -12.02
C ALA A 18 -33.91 38.24 -11.56
N LEU A 19 -34.00 37.31 -12.52
CA LEU A 19 -33.61 35.93 -12.26
C LEU A 19 -32.21 36.03 -11.66
N SER A 20 -32.02 35.49 -10.45
CA SER A 20 -30.69 35.33 -9.87
C SER A 20 -29.89 34.55 -10.89
N GLN A 21 -29.08 35.25 -11.68
CA GLN A 21 -28.16 34.60 -12.59
C GLN A 21 -27.21 33.82 -11.68
N GLY A 22 -27.11 32.51 -11.91
CA GLY A 22 -26.17 31.67 -11.17
C GLY A 22 -24.80 32.34 -11.11
N CYS A 23 -24.12 32.28 -9.97
CA CYS A 23 -22.83 32.93 -9.93
C CYS A 23 -21.81 32.08 -10.71
N LEU A 24 -21.42 32.60 -11.89
CA LEU A 24 -20.36 32.03 -12.72
C LEU A 24 -20.60 30.53 -13.04
N PRO A 25 -21.70 30.17 -13.73
CA PRO A 25 -22.01 28.78 -14.11
C PRO A 25 -20.96 28.13 -15.00
N ASP A 26 -20.28 28.94 -15.82
CA ASP A 26 -19.19 28.48 -16.69
C ASP A 26 -17.83 28.50 -15.98
N GLY A 27 -17.79 28.96 -14.72
CA GLY A 27 -16.57 29.10 -13.93
C GLY A 27 -15.87 30.45 -14.12
N ILE A 28 -14.65 30.54 -13.60
CA ILE A 28 -13.79 31.73 -13.68
C ILE A 28 -12.32 31.36 -13.71
N GLU A 29 -11.54 32.14 -14.45
CA GLU A 29 -10.09 32.01 -14.56
C GLU A 29 -9.41 33.30 -14.07
N PHE A 30 -8.33 33.16 -13.32
CA PHE A 30 -7.51 34.26 -12.82
C PHE A 30 -6.08 34.11 -13.32
N PHE A 31 -5.58 35.11 -14.04
CA PHE A 31 -4.23 35.16 -14.60
C PHE A 31 -3.35 36.24 -13.98
N SER A 32 -3.90 37.05 -13.07
CA SER A 32 -3.19 38.13 -12.39
C SER A 32 -3.70 38.41 -10.98
N GLN A 33 -2.84 39.00 -10.14
CA GLN A 33 -3.23 39.39 -8.78
C GLN A 33 -4.36 40.44 -8.81
N SER A 34 -4.33 41.33 -9.81
CA SER A 34 -5.37 42.34 -9.98
C SER A 34 -6.76 41.74 -10.21
N GLU A 35 -6.88 40.59 -10.89
CA GLU A 35 -8.19 39.94 -11.09
C GLU A 35 -8.72 39.35 -9.79
N ILE A 36 -7.83 38.73 -8.99
CA ILE A 36 -8.17 38.24 -7.64
C ILE A 36 -8.64 39.41 -6.76
N ASP A 37 -7.86 40.48 -6.69
CA ASP A 37 -8.14 41.63 -5.81
C ASP A 37 -9.47 42.33 -6.17
N ASN A 38 -9.83 42.34 -7.45
CA ASN A 38 -11.06 42.98 -7.94
C ASN A 38 -12.27 42.02 -8.00
N PHE A 39 -12.12 40.74 -7.64
CA PHE A 39 -13.18 39.74 -7.77
C PHE A 39 -14.51 40.20 -7.15
N GLN A 40 -14.48 40.66 -5.90
CA GLN A 40 -15.69 41.08 -5.18
C GLN A 40 -16.34 42.33 -5.77
N ALA A 41 -15.55 43.22 -6.36
CA ALA A 41 -16.07 44.41 -7.04
C ALA A 41 -16.75 44.03 -8.36
N ASN A 42 -16.21 43.04 -9.07
CA ASN A 42 -16.72 42.57 -10.35
C ASN A 42 -17.90 41.59 -10.21
N HIS A 43 -17.94 40.82 -9.10
CA HIS A 43 -18.93 39.78 -8.82
C HIS A 43 -19.56 39.98 -7.43
N PRO A 44 -20.28 41.09 -7.18
CA PRO A 44 -20.83 41.39 -5.87
C PRO A 44 -21.86 40.34 -5.43
N ASN A 45 -21.75 39.90 -4.18
CA ASN A 45 -22.57 38.85 -3.56
C ASN A 45 -22.39 37.44 -4.15
N CYS A 46 -21.37 37.22 -4.98
CA CYS A 46 -21.00 35.87 -5.38
C CYS A 46 -20.27 35.16 -4.23
N THR A 47 -20.93 34.19 -3.61
CA THR A 47 -20.34 33.32 -2.57
C THR A 47 -20.24 31.86 -3.02
N GLU A 48 -20.99 31.46 -4.03
CA GLU A 48 -21.04 30.09 -4.53
C GLU A 48 -20.77 30.11 -6.03
N ILE A 49 -19.56 29.73 -6.46
CA ILE A 49 -19.20 29.66 -7.88
C ILE A 49 -19.74 28.35 -8.43
N GLU A 50 -20.68 28.40 -9.38
CA GLU A 50 -21.33 27.20 -9.93
C GLU A 50 -20.40 26.38 -10.83
N GLY A 51 -19.47 27.04 -11.54
CA GLY A 51 -18.45 26.38 -12.37
C GLY A 51 -17.14 26.08 -11.63
N GLY A 52 -16.08 25.89 -12.39
CA GLY A 52 -14.72 25.71 -11.86
C GLY A 52 -14.00 27.03 -11.58
N VAL A 53 -12.97 26.99 -10.75
CA VAL A 53 -12.06 28.11 -10.48
C VAL A 53 -10.66 27.70 -10.90
N TYR A 54 -10.09 28.41 -11.87
CA TYR A 54 -8.71 28.22 -12.32
C TYR A 54 -7.85 29.44 -11.96
N VAL A 55 -6.72 29.24 -11.31
CA VAL A 55 -5.80 30.30 -10.89
C VAL A 55 -4.41 29.99 -11.42
N SER A 56 -3.90 30.80 -12.35
CA SER A 56 -2.60 30.62 -12.99
C SER A 56 -1.99 31.96 -13.43
N GLY A 57 -1.30 32.61 -12.52
CA GLY A 57 -0.70 33.93 -12.73
C GLY A 57 0.64 34.10 -12.01
N SER A 58 1.68 34.48 -12.75
CA SER A 58 3.04 34.61 -12.21
C SER A 58 3.20 35.70 -11.14
N ASP A 59 2.31 36.70 -11.13
CA ASP A 59 2.28 37.80 -10.17
C ASP A 59 1.29 37.57 -9.02
N ILE A 60 0.54 36.46 -9.02
CA ILE A 60 -0.37 36.10 -7.94
C ILE A 60 0.46 35.69 -6.71
N THR A 61 0.25 36.40 -5.61
CA THR A 61 0.94 36.22 -4.32
C THR A 61 0.02 35.71 -3.22
N ASN A 62 -1.28 35.98 -3.33
CA ASN A 62 -2.29 35.57 -2.37
C ASN A 62 -3.69 35.48 -3.02
N LEU A 63 -4.62 34.80 -2.34
CA LEU A 63 -6.02 34.65 -2.77
C LEU A 63 -7.03 35.46 -1.96
N ASN A 64 -6.61 36.53 -1.27
CA ASN A 64 -7.47 37.23 -0.29
C ASN A 64 -8.78 37.80 -0.86
N GLY A 65 -8.81 38.11 -2.15
CA GLY A 65 -10.03 38.55 -2.84
C GLY A 65 -11.15 37.49 -2.89
N LEU A 66 -10.83 36.22 -2.63
CA LEU A 66 -11.76 35.09 -2.68
C LEU A 66 -12.36 34.71 -1.31
N ASN A 67 -12.11 35.49 -0.24
CA ASN A 67 -12.46 35.15 1.15
C ASN A 67 -13.96 35.00 1.47
N MET A 68 -14.84 35.36 0.54
CA MET A 68 -16.29 35.20 0.67
C MET A 68 -16.80 33.92 -0.01
N ILE A 69 -15.96 33.22 -0.78
CA ILE A 69 -16.36 32.00 -1.49
C ILE A 69 -16.50 30.85 -0.50
N THR A 70 -17.68 30.23 -0.50
CA THR A 70 -18.05 29.12 0.37
C THR A 70 -18.15 27.80 -0.38
N SER A 71 -18.38 27.83 -1.70
CA SER A 71 -18.43 26.64 -2.55
C SER A 71 -17.96 26.91 -3.99
N ILE A 72 -17.39 25.88 -4.60
CA ILE A 72 -17.03 25.80 -6.03
C ILE A 72 -17.72 24.56 -6.59
N GLY A 73 -18.48 24.69 -7.68
CA GLY A 73 -19.36 23.64 -8.18
C GLY A 73 -18.66 22.58 -9.03
N VAL A 74 -17.47 22.87 -9.54
CA VAL A 74 -16.64 21.91 -10.29
C VAL A 74 -15.27 21.79 -9.63
N ASP A 75 -14.18 22.14 -10.32
CA ASP A 75 -12.81 21.98 -9.85
C ASP A 75 -12.27 23.28 -9.26
N LEU A 76 -11.41 23.16 -8.25
CA LEU A 76 -10.50 24.21 -7.83
C LEU A 76 -9.09 23.84 -8.31
N ALA A 77 -8.57 24.59 -9.27
CA ALA A 77 -7.23 24.40 -9.80
C ALA A 77 -6.39 25.67 -9.57
N ILE A 78 -5.33 25.52 -8.78
CA ILE A 78 -4.36 26.58 -8.48
C ILE A 78 -3.01 26.07 -8.99
N GLU A 79 -2.58 26.59 -10.13
CA GLU A 79 -1.48 26.02 -10.90
C GLU A 79 -0.48 27.08 -11.33
N TYR A 80 0.82 26.76 -11.31
CA TYR A 80 1.89 27.60 -11.87
C TYR A 80 1.98 29.03 -11.27
N ASN A 81 1.53 29.23 -10.04
CA ASN A 81 1.64 30.52 -9.34
C ASN A 81 2.94 30.57 -8.54
N TYR A 82 4.07 30.78 -9.23
CA TYR A 82 5.40 30.70 -8.60
C TYR A 82 5.64 31.73 -7.47
N SER A 83 4.86 32.82 -7.43
CA SER A 83 4.93 33.85 -6.38
C SER A 83 3.88 33.68 -5.27
N LEU A 84 2.99 32.69 -5.38
CA LEU A 84 1.90 32.46 -4.43
C LEU A 84 2.47 31.93 -3.11
N THR A 85 2.21 32.66 -2.03
CA THR A 85 2.69 32.31 -0.68
C THR A 85 1.55 32.07 0.30
N ASP A 86 0.31 32.38 -0.07
CA ASP A 86 -0.82 32.41 0.87
C ASP A 86 -2.16 32.12 0.17
N ILE A 87 -2.82 31.02 0.57
CA ILE A 87 -4.16 30.67 0.12
C ILE A 87 -5.23 30.82 1.21
N THR A 88 -4.92 31.51 2.33
CA THR A 88 -5.88 31.70 3.44
C THR A 88 -7.12 32.49 3.03
N GLY A 89 -7.05 33.21 1.92
CA GLY A 89 -8.23 33.76 1.25
C GLY A 89 -9.28 32.72 0.83
N LEU A 90 -9.02 31.41 0.97
CA LEU A 90 -10.01 30.35 0.76
C LEU A 90 -10.62 29.82 2.06
N SER A 91 -10.31 30.38 3.24
CA SER A 91 -10.72 29.83 4.54
C SER A 91 -12.22 29.64 4.76
N SER A 92 -13.05 30.31 3.95
CA SER A 92 -14.52 30.17 3.98
C SER A 92 -15.04 29.01 3.12
N LEU A 93 -14.19 28.42 2.29
CA LEU A 93 -14.53 27.36 1.35
C LEU A 93 -14.80 26.07 2.13
N THR A 94 -15.98 25.50 1.88
CA THR A 94 -16.47 24.28 2.56
C THR A 94 -16.70 23.12 1.60
N SER A 95 -16.82 23.40 0.29
CA SER A 95 -17.03 22.36 -0.71
C SER A 95 -16.43 22.73 -2.07
N VAL A 96 -15.90 21.69 -2.72
CA VAL A 96 -15.50 21.69 -4.13
C VAL A 96 -16.22 20.52 -4.78
N GLY A 97 -16.93 20.76 -5.88
CA GLY A 97 -17.85 19.80 -6.47
C GLY A 97 -17.15 18.58 -7.07
N ALA A 98 -15.91 18.73 -7.53
CA ALA A 98 -15.12 17.68 -8.15
C ALA A 98 -13.72 17.56 -7.52
N SER A 99 -12.70 18.11 -8.18
CA SER A 99 -11.29 17.92 -7.82
C SER A 99 -10.63 19.19 -7.28
N ILE A 100 -9.58 19.02 -6.48
CA ILE A 100 -8.68 20.07 -6.01
C ILE A 100 -7.29 19.77 -6.58
N LEU A 101 -6.80 20.66 -7.43
CA LEU A 101 -5.50 20.55 -8.10
C LEU A 101 -4.61 21.70 -7.62
N LEU A 102 -3.53 21.36 -6.92
CA LEU A 102 -2.52 22.30 -6.45
C LEU A 102 -1.19 21.94 -7.09
N VAL A 103 -0.77 22.71 -8.09
CA VAL A 103 0.32 22.33 -8.99
C VAL A 103 1.35 23.45 -9.12
N ASP A 104 2.63 23.13 -8.95
CA ASP A 104 3.74 24.05 -9.28
C ASP A 104 3.63 25.44 -8.60
N ASN A 105 3.05 25.51 -7.39
CA ASN A 105 3.02 26.73 -6.58
C ASN A 105 4.25 26.78 -5.65
N ILE A 106 5.42 26.88 -6.27
CA ILE A 106 6.71 26.58 -5.63
C ILE A 106 7.05 27.39 -4.37
N SER A 107 6.38 28.51 -4.11
CA SER A 107 6.61 29.39 -2.95
C SER A 107 5.60 29.20 -1.82
N LEU A 108 4.59 28.33 -2.00
CA LEU A 108 3.53 28.11 -1.02
C LEU A 108 4.01 27.18 0.10
N PRO A 109 4.04 27.61 1.38
CA PRO A 109 4.62 26.81 2.46
C PRO A 109 3.64 25.85 3.15
N SER A 110 2.34 26.13 3.07
CA SER A 110 1.27 25.30 3.63
C SER A 110 -0.02 25.44 2.82
N LEU A 111 -1.00 24.59 3.14
CA LEU A 111 -2.32 24.58 2.50
C LEU A 111 -3.40 25.25 3.39
N SER A 112 -2.96 26.06 4.34
CA SER A 112 -3.85 26.72 5.30
C SER A 112 -4.78 27.67 4.56
N GLY A 113 -6.09 27.52 4.76
CA GLY A 113 -7.11 28.08 3.89
C GLY A 113 -8.05 27.01 3.32
N LEU A 114 -7.67 25.73 3.31
CA LEU A 114 -8.56 24.63 2.89
C LEU A 114 -9.25 23.92 4.07
N ASP A 115 -9.14 24.47 5.27
CA ASP A 115 -9.55 23.84 6.55
C ASP A 115 -11.05 23.46 6.62
N GLY A 116 -11.89 24.12 5.82
CA GLY A 116 -13.33 23.88 5.77
C GLY A 116 -13.76 22.67 4.93
N ILE A 117 -12.86 22.11 4.12
CA ILE A 117 -13.19 21.03 3.18
C ILE A 117 -13.13 19.67 3.89
N THR A 118 -14.25 18.94 3.85
CA THR A 118 -14.36 17.62 4.51
C THR A 118 -14.32 16.44 3.54
N ILE A 119 -14.73 16.65 2.29
CA ILE A 119 -14.78 15.62 1.26
C ILE A 119 -14.26 16.21 -0.04
N VAL A 120 -13.40 15.47 -0.72
CA VAL A 120 -13.03 15.72 -2.12
C VAL A 120 -13.71 14.65 -2.97
N ASN A 121 -14.64 15.04 -3.84
CA ASN A 121 -15.50 14.08 -4.55
C ASN A 121 -14.77 13.29 -5.63
N GLN A 122 -13.72 13.86 -6.20
CA GLN A 122 -12.84 13.20 -7.16
C GLN A 122 -11.40 13.26 -6.64
N ASP A 123 -10.55 14.08 -7.23
CA ASP A 123 -9.11 14.01 -7.03
C ASP A 123 -8.60 15.12 -6.11
N LEU A 124 -7.66 14.76 -5.24
CA LEU A 124 -6.83 15.71 -4.51
C LEU A 124 -5.40 15.51 -4.98
N SER A 125 -4.93 16.41 -5.86
CA SER A 125 -3.59 16.34 -6.43
C SER A 125 -2.75 17.51 -5.94
N ILE A 126 -1.66 17.21 -5.24
CA ILE A 126 -0.74 18.18 -4.66
C ILE A 126 0.66 17.83 -5.14
N TYR A 127 1.15 18.57 -6.13
CA TYR A 127 2.45 18.23 -6.69
C TYR A 127 3.35 19.39 -7.11
N ASN A 128 4.65 19.13 -7.04
CA ASN A 128 5.75 20.06 -7.35
C ASN A 128 5.78 21.33 -6.48
N HIS A 129 5.42 21.24 -5.19
CA HIS A 129 5.56 22.39 -4.28
C HIS A 129 6.91 22.38 -3.55
N ARG A 130 7.88 23.11 -4.09
CA ARG A 130 9.26 23.14 -3.54
C ARG A 130 9.40 23.77 -2.16
N SER A 131 8.45 24.60 -1.72
CA SER A 131 8.47 25.24 -0.39
C SER A 131 7.48 24.62 0.59
N LEU A 132 6.67 23.65 0.16
CA LEU A 132 5.61 23.07 1.00
C LEU A 132 6.24 22.19 2.07
N ILE A 133 6.10 22.62 3.32
CA ILE A 133 6.62 21.92 4.50
C ILE A 133 5.51 21.26 5.31
N SER A 134 4.24 21.54 5.01
CA SER A 134 3.11 21.04 5.79
C SER A 134 1.83 20.97 4.95
N LEU A 135 1.03 19.92 5.17
CA LEU A 135 -0.32 19.79 4.65
C LEU A 135 -1.39 20.42 5.58
N ALA A 136 -0.96 21.25 6.55
CA ALA A 136 -1.87 22.00 7.42
C ALA A 136 -2.89 22.77 6.57
N GLY A 137 -4.17 22.54 6.84
CA GLY A 137 -5.27 22.95 5.97
C GLY A 137 -6.15 21.78 5.56
N LEU A 138 -5.63 20.56 5.53
CA LEU A 138 -6.39 19.39 5.04
C LEU A 138 -7.03 18.55 6.16
N ASN A 139 -6.92 18.98 7.42
CA ASN A 139 -7.22 18.15 8.60
C ASN A 139 -8.67 17.64 8.67
N SER A 140 -9.58 18.36 8.01
CA SER A 140 -11.00 18.06 7.98
C SER A 140 -11.37 17.02 6.91
N ILE A 141 -10.47 16.74 5.95
CA ILE A 141 -10.74 15.83 4.85
C ILE A 141 -10.81 14.40 5.38
N THR A 142 -11.98 13.77 5.25
CA THR A 142 -12.20 12.40 5.69
C THR A 142 -12.14 11.37 4.58
N SER A 143 -12.37 11.81 3.33
CA SER A 143 -12.38 10.94 2.16
C SER A 143 -12.02 11.66 0.86
N VAL A 144 -11.27 10.96 0.01
CA VAL A 144 -10.99 11.35 -1.38
C VAL A 144 -11.67 10.36 -2.32
N GLY A 145 -12.50 10.86 -3.22
CA GLY A 145 -13.42 10.06 -4.02
C GLY A 145 -12.78 9.35 -5.21
N SER A 146 -11.57 9.73 -5.60
CA SER A 146 -10.77 9.07 -6.64
C SER A 146 -9.29 9.03 -6.24
N TYR A 147 -8.44 9.88 -6.80
CA TYR A 147 -6.99 9.85 -6.61
C TYR A 147 -6.53 10.84 -5.52
N LEU A 148 -5.67 10.38 -4.61
CA LEU A 148 -4.87 11.26 -3.75
C LEU A 148 -3.41 11.18 -4.20
N ASP A 149 -2.94 12.22 -4.88
CA ASP A 149 -1.59 12.30 -5.41
C ASP A 149 -0.76 13.32 -4.63
N LEU A 150 0.29 12.85 -3.97
CA LEU A 150 1.29 13.65 -3.27
C LEU A 150 2.64 13.38 -3.95
N TYR A 151 3.05 14.29 -4.84
CA TYR A 151 4.21 14.06 -5.72
C TYR A 151 5.16 15.26 -5.78
N GLY A 152 6.47 15.06 -5.67
CA GLY A 152 7.44 16.14 -5.90
C GLY A 152 7.42 17.25 -4.84
N ASN A 153 6.99 16.94 -3.61
CA ASN A 153 6.92 17.88 -2.49
C ASN A 153 8.16 17.70 -1.58
N SER A 154 9.34 17.97 -2.14
CA SER A 154 10.66 17.58 -1.57
C SER A 154 10.98 18.05 -0.14
N LEU A 155 10.31 19.09 0.38
CA LEU A 155 10.52 19.59 1.75
C LEU A 155 9.51 19.09 2.77
N LEU A 156 8.49 18.33 2.34
CA LEU A 156 7.50 17.75 3.22
C LEU A 156 8.15 16.62 4.05
N THR A 157 8.09 16.72 5.38
CA THR A 157 8.73 15.75 6.28
C THR A 157 7.78 14.66 6.77
N ASP A 158 6.49 14.94 6.79
CA ASP A 158 5.41 14.03 7.12
C ASP A 158 4.10 14.51 6.48
N LEU A 159 3.01 13.75 6.65
CA LEU A 159 1.70 14.05 6.06
C LEU A 159 0.73 14.69 7.08
N THR A 160 1.24 15.28 8.17
CA THR A 160 0.42 15.94 9.19
C THR A 160 -0.43 17.01 8.51
N GLY A 161 -1.72 16.94 8.74
CA GLY A 161 -2.70 17.60 7.88
C GLY A 161 -3.70 16.62 7.30
N LEU A 162 -3.36 15.33 7.16
CA LEU A 162 -4.28 14.30 6.65
C LEU A 162 -4.92 13.45 7.76
N ASN A 163 -4.76 13.81 9.04
CA ASN A 163 -5.16 12.97 10.19
C ASN A 163 -6.65 12.58 10.22
N GLY A 164 -7.51 13.32 9.52
CA GLY A 164 -8.93 12.98 9.36
C GLY A 164 -9.22 11.94 8.27
N LEU A 165 -8.27 11.67 7.36
CA LEU A 165 -8.45 10.86 6.17
C LEU A 165 -8.62 9.38 6.53
N THR A 166 -9.76 8.82 6.14
CA THR A 166 -10.10 7.42 6.42
C THR A 166 -10.15 6.54 5.19
N THR A 167 -10.41 7.14 4.02
CA THR A 167 -10.64 6.40 2.77
C THR A 167 -10.12 7.19 1.56
N VAL A 168 -9.41 6.48 0.68
CA VAL A 168 -9.16 6.92 -0.70
C VAL A 168 -9.80 5.91 -1.63
N ASN A 169 -10.82 6.31 -2.39
CA ASN A 169 -11.67 5.37 -3.11
C ASN A 169 -10.98 4.68 -4.28
N LEU A 170 -9.97 5.30 -4.90
CA LEU A 170 -9.16 4.68 -5.95
C LEU A 170 -7.72 4.52 -5.47
N GLN A 171 -6.82 5.44 -5.79
CA GLN A 171 -5.38 5.26 -5.57
C GLN A 171 -4.82 6.33 -4.66
N LEU A 172 -3.94 5.90 -3.75
CA LEU A 172 -3.07 6.77 -2.97
C LEU A 172 -1.67 6.67 -3.54
N TYR A 173 -1.14 7.79 -4.03
CA TYR A 173 0.17 7.89 -4.65
C TYR A 173 1.03 8.88 -3.87
N ILE A 174 2.11 8.41 -3.24
CA ILE A 174 3.04 9.20 -2.45
C ILE A 174 4.42 9.03 -3.04
N ALA A 175 4.94 10.07 -3.69
CA ALA A 175 6.21 9.95 -4.38
C ALA A 175 7.07 11.22 -4.45
N GLU A 176 8.36 11.03 -4.71
CA GLU A 176 9.35 12.10 -4.93
C GLU A 176 9.30 13.17 -3.82
N SER A 177 9.14 12.73 -2.57
CA SER A 177 9.15 13.59 -1.39
C SER A 177 10.40 13.26 -0.56
N ASP A 178 11.57 13.70 -1.04
CA ASP A 178 12.88 13.29 -0.52
C ASP A 178 13.07 13.47 1.00
N SER A 179 12.43 14.48 1.60
CA SER A 179 12.51 14.74 3.05
C SER A 179 11.46 13.98 3.87
N LEU A 180 10.55 13.23 3.25
CA LEU A 180 9.47 12.53 3.92
C LEU A 180 10.03 11.38 4.77
N VAL A 181 9.94 11.52 6.09
CA VAL A 181 10.52 10.54 7.04
C VAL A 181 9.48 9.52 7.50
N SER A 182 8.23 9.94 7.64
CA SER A 182 7.12 9.08 8.09
C SER A 182 5.81 9.45 7.40
N LEU A 183 4.80 8.60 7.61
CA LEU A 183 3.44 8.81 7.12
C LEU A 183 2.52 9.39 8.20
N ASN A 184 3.08 10.10 9.21
CA ASN A 184 2.27 10.78 10.23
C ASN A 184 1.22 11.63 9.54
N GLY A 185 -0.02 11.55 10.00
CA GLY A 185 -1.19 12.04 9.27
C GLY A 185 -2.05 10.95 8.63
N LEU A 186 -1.55 9.73 8.42
CA LEU A 186 -2.34 8.63 7.86
C LEU A 186 -2.86 7.63 8.89
N GLU A 187 -2.79 7.95 10.19
CA GLU A 187 -3.16 7.02 11.27
C GLU A 187 -4.63 6.57 11.22
N GLY A 188 -5.50 7.39 10.60
CA GLY A 188 -6.91 7.08 10.40
C GLY A 188 -7.23 6.32 9.11
N LEU A 189 -6.26 6.09 8.22
CA LEU A 189 -6.51 5.53 6.89
C LEU A 189 -6.84 4.04 6.99
N THR A 190 -8.07 3.68 6.62
CA THR A 190 -8.58 2.30 6.73
C THR A 190 -8.63 1.57 5.38
N SER A 191 -8.79 2.31 4.28
CA SER A 191 -8.90 1.71 2.95
C SER A 191 -8.39 2.58 1.82
N VAL A 192 -7.75 1.93 0.85
CA VAL A 192 -7.45 2.45 -0.49
C VAL A 192 -8.11 1.50 -1.49
N GLY A 193 -9.05 1.98 -2.30
CA GLY A 193 -9.91 1.07 -3.08
C GLY A 193 -9.18 0.32 -4.20
N ASN A 194 -8.13 0.91 -4.76
CA ASN A 194 -7.27 0.36 -5.80
C ASN A 194 -5.81 0.28 -5.29
N ASP A 195 -4.89 1.10 -5.80
CA ASP A 195 -3.47 0.91 -5.58
C ASP A 195 -2.93 1.86 -4.50
N LEU A 196 -2.16 1.32 -3.55
CA LEU A 196 -1.28 2.12 -2.69
C LEU A 196 0.11 2.09 -3.33
N VAL A 197 0.60 3.25 -3.74
CA VAL A 197 1.89 3.42 -4.38
C VAL A 197 2.74 4.38 -3.56
N ILE A 198 3.89 3.89 -3.08
CA ILE A 198 4.88 4.69 -2.35
C ILE A 198 6.21 4.54 -3.07
N TRP A 199 6.69 5.62 -3.69
CA TRP A 199 7.84 5.57 -4.60
C TRP A 199 8.80 6.76 -4.45
N ASN A 200 10.13 6.53 -4.49
CA ASN A 200 11.14 7.60 -4.52
C ASN A 200 11.01 8.53 -3.29
N ASN A 201 10.85 7.97 -2.10
CA ASN A 201 10.91 8.75 -0.86
C ASN A 201 12.20 8.40 -0.12
N GLU A 202 13.26 9.15 -0.43
CA GLU A 202 14.64 8.89 0.02
C GLU A 202 14.80 8.75 1.54
N SER A 203 13.99 9.47 2.32
CA SER A 203 14.08 9.50 3.79
C SER A 203 13.03 8.63 4.51
N LEU A 204 12.14 7.94 3.79
CA LEU A 204 10.98 7.26 4.39
C LEU A 204 11.42 5.99 5.12
N GLN A 205 11.31 6.00 6.44
CA GLN A 205 11.85 4.92 7.29
C GLN A 205 10.83 3.85 7.67
N SER A 206 9.54 4.20 7.68
CA SER A 206 8.49 3.34 8.24
C SER A 206 7.13 3.58 7.61
N LEU A 207 6.28 2.55 7.71
CA LEU A 207 4.87 2.56 7.34
C LEU A 207 3.94 2.43 8.57
N THR A 208 4.47 2.59 9.79
CA THR A 208 3.74 2.30 11.06
C THR A 208 2.42 3.04 11.17
N GLU A 209 2.32 4.23 10.60
CA GLU A 209 1.08 5.02 10.62
C GLU A 209 -0.04 4.45 9.74
N LEU A 210 0.21 3.36 8.99
CA LEU A 210 -0.81 2.62 8.24
C LEU A 210 -1.47 1.48 9.04
N GLU A 211 -1.29 1.42 10.36
CA GLU A 211 -1.75 0.29 11.21
C GLU A 211 -3.24 -0.07 11.08
N GLN A 212 -4.10 0.87 10.65
CA GLN A 212 -5.53 0.67 10.44
C GLN A 212 -5.89 0.26 9.00
N LEU A 213 -4.94 0.30 8.07
CA LEU A 213 -5.15 0.00 6.66
C LEU A 213 -5.43 -1.49 6.49
N SER A 214 -6.68 -1.82 6.21
CA SER A 214 -7.17 -3.21 6.14
C SER A 214 -7.62 -3.63 4.74
N SER A 215 -7.71 -2.69 3.81
CA SER A 215 -8.21 -2.92 2.46
C SER A 215 -7.41 -2.15 1.42
N ILE A 216 -6.72 -2.89 0.55
CA ILE A 216 -6.11 -2.40 -0.68
C ILE A 216 -6.41 -3.37 -1.84
N LYS A 217 -6.32 -2.90 -3.09
CA LYS A 217 -6.19 -3.81 -4.23
C LYS A 217 -4.74 -4.17 -4.45
N SER A 218 -3.87 -3.21 -4.74
CA SER A 218 -2.44 -3.49 -4.97
C SER A 218 -1.56 -2.67 -4.04
N LEU A 219 -0.39 -3.21 -3.72
CA LEU A 219 0.68 -2.52 -3.01
C LEU A 219 1.90 -2.41 -3.93
N SER A 220 2.39 -1.20 -4.15
CA SER A 220 3.65 -0.95 -4.85
C SER A 220 4.57 -0.09 -3.99
N LEU A 221 5.68 -0.69 -3.54
CA LEU A 221 6.75 -0.04 -2.80
C LEU A 221 8.02 -0.08 -3.65
N PHE A 222 8.41 1.05 -4.21
CA PHE A 222 9.54 1.12 -5.14
C PHE A 222 10.52 2.21 -4.74
N ASN A 223 11.83 1.95 -4.74
CA ASN A 223 12.87 2.93 -4.44
C ASN A 223 12.59 3.79 -3.18
N ASN A 224 12.36 3.16 -2.03
CA ASN A 224 12.39 3.82 -0.71
C ASN A 224 13.61 3.28 0.05
N PRO A 225 14.81 3.83 -0.19
CA PRO A 225 16.06 3.15 0.10
C PRO A 225 16.32 2.88 1.57
N VAL A 226 15.73 3.66 2.49
CA VAL A 226 15.91 3.51 3.95
C VAL A 226 14.77 2.75 4.65
N LEU A 227 13.77 2.28 3.91
CA LEU A 227 12.67 1.48 4.46
C LEU A 227 13.18 0.08 4.84
N VAL A 228 13.04 -0.31 6.11
CA VAL A 228 13.65 -1.55 6.65
C VAL A 228 12.73 -2.76 6.57
N ASN A 229 11.41 -2.57 6.73
CA ASN A 229 10.40 -3.62 6.61
C ASN A 229 9.02 -2.98 6.35
N LEU A 230 7.95 -3.78 6.44
CA LEU A 230 6.58 -3.38 6.13
C LEU A 230 5.71 -3.18 7.38
N SER A 231 6.32 -2.97 8.55
CA SER A 231 5.58 -2.79 9.82
C SER A 231 4.63 -1.60 9.71
N GLY A 232 3.42 -1.78 10.22
CA GLY A 232 2.28 -0.90 9.99
C GLY A 232 1.24 -1.48 9.03
N LEU A 233 1.55 -2.57 8.30
CA LEU A 233 0.59 -3.23 7.40
C LEU A 233 -0.10 -4.46 8.01
N GLU A 234 -0.07 -4.60 9.35
CA GLU A 234 -0.55 -5.81 10.06
C GLU A 234 -2.04 -6.07 9.91
N SER A 235 -2.83 -5.04 9.60
CA SER A 235 -4.27 -5.14 9.39
C SER A 235 -4.65 -5.74 8.02
N LEU A 236 -3.71 -5.87 7.09
CA LEU A 236 -3.96 -6.49 5.79
C LEU A 236 -4.08 -8.02 5.90
N VAL A 237 -5.18 -8.55 5.36
CA VAL A 237 -5.43 -10.00 5.27
C VAL A 237 -5.36 -10.50 3.82
N GLU A 238 -5.58 -9.61 2.86
CA GLU A 238 -5.59 -9.89 1.42
C GLU A 238 -5.04 -8.69 0.66
N ILE A 239 -4.27 -8.96 -0.40
CA ILE A 239 -3.90 -8.00 -1.43
C ILE A 239 -4.62 -8.47 -2.71
N ARG A 240 -5.70 -7.80 -3.11
CA ARG A 240 -6.59 -8.31 -4.20
C ARG A 240 -5.95 -8.30 -5.59
N GLY A 241 -4.85 -7.58 -5.75
CA GLY A 241 -4.09 -7.39 -6.96
C GLY A 241 -2.62 -7.70 -6.73
N ARG A 242 -1.74 -6.82 -7.20
CA ARG A 242 -0.29 -7.04 -7.19
C ARG A 242 0.34 -6.65 -5.85
N LEU A 243 1.32 -7.43 -5.39
CA LEU A 243 2.31 -7.01 -4.40
C LEU A 243 3.64 -6.79 -5.11
N ARG A 244 4.12 -5.55 -5.19
CA ARG A 244 5.36 -5.16 -5.84
C ARG A 244 6.28 -4.45 -4.85
N VAL A 245 7.44 -5.04 -4.58
CA VAL A 245 8.45 -4.50 -3.67
C VAL A 245 9.79 -4.50 -4.39
N VAL A 246 10.23 -3.33 -4.83
CA VAL A 246 11.35 -3.19 -5.76
C VAL A 246 12.32 -2.09 -5.32
N GLU A 247 13.64 -2.28 -5.45
CA GLU A 247 14.66 -1.25 -5.18
C GLU A 247 14.60 -0.64 -3.76
N ASN A 248 14.17 -1.36 -2.72
CA ASN A 248 14.21 -0.87 -1.33
C ASN A 248 15.49 -1.38 -0.65
N ASN A 249 16.56 -0.60 -0.76
CA ASN A 249 17.94 -1.05 -0.46
C ASN A 249 18.15 -1.59 0.96
N GLU A 250 17.58 -0.96 1.99
CA GLU A 250 17.74 -1.38 3.39
C GLU A 250 16.64 -2.35 3.87
N LEU A 251 15.75 -2.80 2.97
CA LEU A 251 14.66 -3.70 3.33
C LEU A 251 15.19 -5.10 3.66
N THR A 252 15.02 -5.56 4.91
CA THR A 252 15.58 -6.83 5.38
C THR A 252 14.60 -8.00 5.38
N ASP A 253 13.30 -7.70 5.50
CA ASP A 253 12.22 -8.66 5.53
C ASP A 253 10.86 -7.98 5.26
N PHE A 254 9.80 -8.78 5.22
CA PHE A 254 8.43 -8.31 5.06
C PHE A 254 7.61 -8.36 6.36
N THR A 255 8.25 -8.23 7.53
CA THR A 255 7.51 -8.05 8.79
C THR A 255 6.50 -6.94 8.63
N GLY A 256 5.26 -7.20 9.04
CA GLY A 256 4.11 -6.33 8.82
C GLY A 256 3.01 -7.03 8.02
N ILE A 257 3.33 -7.85 7.02
CA ILE A 257 2.31 -8.54 6.19
C ILE A 257 2.09 -10.01 6.57
N ASN A 258 2.44 -10.42 7.79
CA ASN A 258 2.34 -11.80 8.28
C ASN A 258 0.91 -12.38 8.23
N ASN A 259 -0.10 -11.52 8.19
CA ASN A 259 -1.52 -11.90 8.18
C ASN A 259 -2.09 -12.02 6.76
N VAL A 260 -1.32 -11.66 5.73
CA VAL A 260 -1.78 -11.75 4.34
C VAL A 260 -1.86 -13.21 3.92
N THR A 261 -3.03 -13.62 3.42
CA THR A 261 -3.34 -15.00 3.02
C THR A 261 -3.47 -15.17 1.52
N SER A 262 -3.77 -14.11 0.77
CA SER A 262 -3.92 -14.15 -0.68
C SER A 262 -3.34 -12.91 -1.35
N ILE A 263 -2.72 -13.14 -2.51
CA ILE A 263 -2.32 -12.12 -3.48
C ILE A 263 -3.09 -12.42 -4.78
N GLY A 264 -3.98 -11.53 -5.17
CA GLY A 264 -4.87 -11.74 -6.31
C GLY A 264 -4.23 -11.46 -7.68
N GLY A 265 -2.97 -11.05 -7.71
CA GLY A 265 -2.16 -10.85 -8.90
C GLY A 265 -0.71 -11.31 -8.66
N SER A 266 0.24 -10.64 -9.32
CA SER A 266 1.67 -10.99 -9.21
C SER A 266 2.28 -10.64 -7.85
N LEU A 267 3.22 -11.47 -7.40
CA LEU A 267 4.19 -11.16 -6.36
C LEU A 267 5.52 -10.81 -7.06
N GLU A 268 5.95 -9.56 -6.96
CA GLU A 268 7.17 -9.05 -7.60
C GLU A 268 8.13 -8.53 -6.52
N ILE A 269 9.24 -9.25 -6.32
CA ILE A 269 10.26 -8.93 -5.32
C ILE A 269 11.59 -8.78 -6.06
N ARG A 270 12.03 -7.53 -6.28
CA ARG A 270 13.17 -7.27 -7.16
C ARG A 270 14.14 -6.26 -6.60
N ASP A 271 15.44 -6.49 -6.79
CA ASP A 271 16.46 -5.49 -6.51
C ASP A 271 16.43 -4.98 -5.05
N ASN A 272 16.12 -5.85 -4.07
CA ASN A 272 16.20 -5.53 -2.63
C ASN A 272 17.44 -6.25 -2.03
N PRO A 273 18.65 -5.67 -2.13
CA PRO A 273 19.90 -6.39 -1.86
C PRO A 273 20.06 -6.87 -0.42
N GLN A 274 19.41 -6.25 0.57
CA GLN A 274 19.47 -6.65 1.99
C GLN A 274 18.35 -7.62 2.42
N LEU A 275 17.42 -7.97 1.52
CA LEU A 275 16.28 -8.82 1.84
C LEU A 275 16.75 -10.23 2.21
N ALA A 276 16.70 -10.58 3.49
CA ALA A 276 17.32 -11.78 4.01
C ALA A 276 16.37 -12.99 4.04
N ASN A 277 15.06 -12.77 4.14
CA ASN A 277 14.08 -13.85 4.23
C ASN A 277 12.67 -13.42 3.81
N LEU A 278 11.84 -14.41 3.45
CA LEU A 278 10.43 -14.23 3.05
C LEU A 278 9.45 -14.80 4.08
N MET A 279 9.88 -15.02 5.34
CA MET A 279 9.08 -15.76 6.32
C MET A 279 7.73 -15.11 6.65
N ALA A 280 7.63 -13.79 6.50
CA ALA A 280 6.36 -13.09 6.68
C ALA A 280 5.30 -13.44 5.60
N LEU A 281 5.69 -14.07 4.49
CA LEU A 281 4.76 -14.59 3.48
C LEU A 281 4.23 -16.00 3.79
N ALA A 282 4.64 -16.63 4.91
CA ALA A 282 4.31 -18.02 5.20
C ALA A 282 2.80 -18.33 5.31
N SER A 283 1.98 -17.30 5.52
CA SER A 283 0.52 -17.38 5.58
C SER A 283 -0.16 -17.32 4.20
N VAL A 284 0.57 -16.95 3.15
CA VAL A 284 0.04 -16.83 1.79
C VAL A 284 -0.24 -18.22 1.22
N VAL A 285 -1.49 -18.47 0.84
CA VAL A 285 -1.95 -19.75 0.28
C VAL A 285 -2.29 -19.68 -1.21
N SER A 286 -2.47 -18.48 -1.76
CA SER A 286 -2.73 -18.28 -3.18
C SER A 286 -2.08 -17.02 -3.72
N ILE A 287 -1.46 -17.16 -4.89
CA ILE A 287 -0.97 -16.06 -5.73
C ILE A 287 -1.57 -16.29 -7.11
N ASN A 288 -2.51 -15.44 -7.53
CA ASN A 288 -3.20 -15.56 -8.84
C ASN A 288 -2.43 -14.80 -9.93
N GLY A 289 -1.16 -15.16 -10.11
CA GLY A 289 -0.26 -14.46 -11.00
C GLY A 289 1.16 -14.99 -10.96
N MET A 290 2.09 -14.22 -11.53
CA MET A 290 3.52 -14.51 -11.51
C MET A 290 4.12 -14.42 -10.09
N ILE A 291 5.03 -15.33 -9.76
CA ILE A 291 6.00 -15.17 -8.66
C ILE A 291 7.34 -14.76 -9.27
N GLY A 292 7.72 -13.48 -9.09
CA GLY A 292 9.00 -12.92 -9.51
C GLY A 292 9.89 -12.64 -8.30
N VAL A 293 11.06 -13.27 -8.24
CA VAL A 293 12.10 -13.05 -7.21
C VAL A 293 13.43 -12.81 -7.93
N GLU A 294 13.81 -11.55 -8.09
CA GLU A 294 14.95 -11.16 -8.93
C GLU A 294 15.97 -10.30 -8.16
N ASN A 295 17.26 -10.56 -8.31
CA ASN A 295 18.33 -9.69 -7.79
C ASN A 295 18.22 -9.32 -6.29
N ASN A 296 17.79 -10.25 -5.44
CA ASN A 296 17.78 -10.07 -3.97
C ASN A 296 19.00 -10.77 -3.37
N ASP A 297 20.15 -10.10 -3.43
CA ASP A 297 21.48 -10.71 -3.19
C ASP A 297 21.65 -11.39 -1.82
N ALA A 298 21.02 -10.89 -0.76
CA ALA A 298 21.08 -11.48 0.58
C ALA A 298 20.15 -12.68 0.77
N LEU A 299 19.18 -12.91 -0.11
CA LEU A 299 18.17 -13.95 0.06
C LEU A 299 18.79 -15.32 -0.21
N SER A 300 18.84 -16.19 0.81
CA SER A 300 19.46 -17.52 0.69
C SER A 300 18.49 -18.66 0.41
N THR A 301 17.19 -18.44 0.67
CA THR A 301 16.15 -19.45 0.53
C THR A 301 14.78 -18.81 0.21
N LEU A 302 13.92 -19.54 -0.51
CA LEU A 302 12.52 -19.18 -0.71
C LEU A 302 11.59 -19.58 0.45
N ALA A 303 12.14 -19.99 1.60
CA ALA A 303 11.35 -20.32 2.79
C ALA A 303 10.39 -19.17 3.14
N GLY A 304 9.13 -19.52 3.38
CA GLY A 304 8.03 -18.56 3.47
C GLY A 304 7.07 -18.62 2.27
N LEU A 305 7.49 -19.18 1.13
CA LEU A 305 6.60 -19.43 -0.02
C LEU A 305 6.02 -20.85 -0.04
N ASP A 306 6.22 -21.66 1.00
CA ASP A 306 5.95 -23.09 1.00
C ASP A 306 4.48 -23.48 0.67
N HIS A 307 3.50 -22.73 1.17
CA HIS A 307 2.09 -23.16 1.21
C HIS A 307 1.21 -22.60 0.09
N ILE A 308 1.81 -22.08 -0.98
CA ILE A 308 1.07 -21.51 -2.10
C ILE A 308 0.56 -22.63 -3.00
N ASN A 309 -0.74 -22.62 -3.29
CA ASN A 309 -1.35 -23.56 -4.23
C ASN A 309 -0.75 -23.38 -5.64
N PRO A 310 -0.08 -24.39 -6.22
CA PRO A 310 0.55 -24.29 -7.53
C PRO A 310 -0.45 -23.99 -8.65
N ALA A 311 -1.73 -24.36 -8.48
CA ALA A 311 -2.77 -24.11 -9.49
C ALA A 311 -3.18 -22.64 -9.61
N THR A 312 -2.77 -21.77 -8.67
CA THR A 312 -3.04 -20.33 -8.77
C THR A 312 -1.91 -19.57 -9.47
N ILE A 313 -0.70 -20.14 -9.51
CA ILE A 313 0.49 -19.50 -10.04
C ILE A 313 0.44 -19.50 -11.57
N ASP A 314 0.63 -18.35 -12.20
CA ASP A 314 0.67 -18.24 -13.66
C ASP A 314 2.07 -18.57 -14.22
N SER A 315 3.11 -18.06 -13.58
CA SER A 315 4.52 -18.24 -13.96
C SER A 315 5.47 -18.06 -12.78
N ILE A 316 6.68 -18.60 -12.89
CA ILE A 316 7.77 -18.41 -11.92
C ILE A 316 8.99 -17.81 -12.62
N GLU A 317 9.48 -16.69 -12.09
CA GLU A 317 10.71 -16.02 -12.50
C GLU A 317 11.63 -15.85 -11.28
N ILE A 318 12.71 -16.63 -11.20
CA ILE A 318 13.65 -16.60 -10.07
C ILE A 318 15.07 -16.51 -10.61
N PHE A 319 15.67 -15.32 -10.61
CA PHE A 319 17.02 -15.17 -11.14
C PHE A 319 17.85 -14.06 -10.53
N GLY A 320 19.18 -14.16 -10.69
CA GLY A 320 20.11 -13.12 -10.25
C GLY A 320 20.28 -13.02 -8.73
N ASN A 321 19.68 -13.90 -7.92
CA ASN A 321 19.78 -13.86 -6.46
C ASN A 321 21.07 -14.56 -6.00
N GLN A 322 22.12 -13.78 -5.74
CA GLN A 322 23.49 -14.33 -5.58
C GLN A 322 23.70 -15.28 -4.40
N SER A 323 22.90 -15.17 -3.33
CA SER A 323 22.96 -16.09 -2.17
C SER A 323 21.95 -17.23 -2.21
N LEU A 324 21.00 -17.21 -3.17
CA LEU A 324 19.84 -18.09 -3.18
C LEU A 324 20.23 -19.50 -3.64
N SER A 325 20.47 -20.40 -2.69
CA SER A 325 20.86 -21.79 -2.96
C SER A 325 19.72 -22.80 -2.77
N THR A 326 18.60 -22.37 -2.19
CA THR A 326 17.49 -23.26 -1.79
C THR A 326 16.17 -22.70 -2.30
N CYS A 327 15.66 -23.31 -3.37
CA CYS A 327 14.40 -22.93 -4.03
C CYS A 327 13.36 -24.05 -4.03
N GLU A 328 13.73 -25.25 -3.59
CA GLU A 328 12.91 -26.45 -3.50
C GLU A 328 11.87 -26.39 -2.35
N VAL A 329 11.19 -25.26 -2.22
CA VAL A 329 9.99 -25.14 -1.38
C VAL A 329 8.82 -25.86 -2.06
N GLN A 330 7.86 -26.30 -1.24
CA GLN A 330 6.76 -27.15 -1.71
C GLN A 330 6.02 -26.54 -2.91
N SER A 331 5.59 -25.29 -2.83
CA SER A 331 4.90 -24.59 -3.92
C SER A 331 5.67 -24.58 -5.25
N VAL A 332 6.99 -24.34 -5.21
CA VAL A 332 7.86 -24.37 -6.40
C VAL A 332 7.94 -25.79 -6.95
N CYS A 333 8.20 -26.79 -6.11
CA CYS A 333 8.30 -28.19 -6.55
C CYS A 333 6.98 -28.72 -7.15
N GLU A 334 5.84 -28.37 -6.57
CA GLU A 334 4.53 -28.78 -7.09
C GLU A 334 4.19 -28.06 -8.41
N TYR A 335 4.60 -26.80 -8.56
CA TYR A 335 4.43 -26.05 -9.80
C TYR A 335 5.28 -26.64 -10.94
N LEU A 336 6.56 -26.95 -10.68
CA LEU A 336 7.46 -27.59 -11.65
C LEU A 336 6.96 -28.98 -12.11
N ALA A 337 6.28 -29.71 -11.23
CA ALA A 337 5.68 -31.00 -11.57
C ALA A 337 4.48 -30.89 -12.54
N THR A 338 3.95 -29.69 -12.76
CA THR A 338 2.80 -29.46 -13.65
C THR A 338 3.26 -29.28 -15.10
N PRO A 339 2.77 -30.09 -16.06
CA PRO A 339 3.22 -29.99 -17.45
C PRO A 339 2.88 -28.65 -18.12
N GLY A 340 3.85 -28.05 -18.81
CA GLY A 340 3.65 -26.87 -19.65
C GLY A 340 3.61 -25.54 -18.90
N THR A 341 4.07 -25.52 -17.65
CA THR A 341 4.26 -24.31 -16.85
C THR A 341 5.34 -23.40 -17.43
N ILE A 342 5.26 -22.10 -17.10
CA ILE A 342 6.24 -21.10 -17.53
C ILE A 342 7.19 -20.86 -16.37
N VAL A 343 8.44 -21.29 -16.54
CA VAL A 343 9.46 -21.29 -15.51
C VAL A 343 10.72 -20.66 -16.08
N ASN A 344 11.27 -19.69 -15.35
CA ASN A 344 12.56 -19.09 -15.65
C ASN A 344 13.40 -19.03 -14.38
N ILE A 345 14.31 -20.00 -14.22
CA ILE A 345 15.22 -20.09 -13.07
C ILE A 345 16.65 -20.13 -13.58
N HIS A 346 17.45 -19.10 -13.30
CA HIS A 346 18.85 -19.01 -13.70
C HIS A 346 19.66 -18.01 -12.84
N ASP A 347 20.98 -18.00 -12.97
CA ASP A 347 21.86 -16.99 -12.36
C ASP A 347 21.72 -16.78 -10.83
N ASN A 348 21.23 -17.80 -10.11
CA ASN A 348 21.23 -17.84 -8.64
C ASN A 348 22.43 -18.65 -8.12
N ALA A 349 22.56 -18.77 -6.79
CA ALA A 349 23.59 -19.62 -6.19
C ALA A 349 23.40 -21.11 -6.53
N SER A 350 24.49 -21.87 -6.40
CA SER A 350 24.47 -23.33 -6.61
C SER A 350 23.41 -24.00 -5.73
N GLY A 351 22.58 -24.85 -6.33
CA GLY A 351 21.39 -25.43 -5.71
C GLY A 351 20.08 -24.86 -6.27
N CYS A 352 20.10 -23.61 -6.75
CA CYS A 352 18.98 -22.97 -7.45
C CYS A 352 19.41 -22.24 -8.75
N ASN A 353 20.58 -22.56 -9.30
CA ASN A 353 21.12 -21.80 -10.44
C ASN A 353 20.49 -22.14 -11.79
N SER A 354 19.63 -23.15 -11.84
CA SER A 354 18.88 -23.56 -13.03
C SER A 354 17.67 -24.39 -12.63
N GLU A 355 16.64 -24.41 -13.49
CA GLU A 355 15.47 -25.28 -13.34
C GLU A 355 15.85 -26.73 -13.04
N GLN A 356 16.82 -27.30 -13.77
CA GLN A 356 17.27 -28.68 -13.57
C GLN A 356 17.82 -28.94 -12.15
N GLN A 357 18.53 -27.97 -11.54
CA GLN A 357 19.02 -28.11 -10.17
C GLN A 357 17.86 -28.15 -9.18
N VAL A 358 16.88 -27.25 -9.36
CA VAL A 358 15.70 -27.19 -8.49
C VAL A 358 14.86 -28.47 -8.65
N ASP A 359 14.61 -28.94 -9.86
CA ASP A 359 13.92 -30.21 -10.12
C ASP A 359 14.60 -31.39 -9.43
N SER A 360 15.93 -31.46 -9.51
CA SER A 360 16.71 -32.52 -8.87
C SER A 360 16.59 -32.44 -7.35
N ALA A 361 16.62 -31.23 -6.77
CA ALA A 361 16.43 -31.01 -5.34
C ALA A 361 15.00 -31.38 -4.91
N CYS A 362 13.98 -31.00 -5.69
CA CYS A 362 12.58 -31.37 -5.46
C CYS A 362 12.37 -32.89 -5.47
N GLN A 363 13.04 -33.64 -6.36
CA GLN A 363 12.98 -35.10 -6.33
C GLN A 363 13.58 -35.68 -5.05
N VAL A 364 14.71 -35.14 -4.57
CA VAL A 364 15.32 -35.58 -3.31
C VAL A 364 14.41 -35.29 -2.12
N VAL A 365 13.84 -34.07 -2.06
CA VAL A 365 12.88 -33.68 -1.02
C VAL A 365 11.67 -34.62 -1.04
N ASN A 366 11.05 -34.83 -2.20
CA ASN A 366 9.93 -35.75 -2.35
C ASN A 366 10.27 -37.18 -1.91
N ILE A 367 11.46 -37.69 -2.24
CA ILE A 367 11.91 -39.00 -1.76
C ILE A 367 12.02 -39.00 -0.24
N THR A 368 12.62 -37.97 0.36
CA THR A 368 12.73 -37.88 1.82
C THR A 368 11.38 -37.72 2.53
N GLU A 369 10.44 -36.99 1.95
CA GLU A 369 9.08 -36.85 2.49
C GLU A 369 8.24 -38.11 2.32
N LEU A 370 8.37 -38.80 1.20
CA LEU A 370 7.77 -40.12 0.99
C LEU A 370 8.36 -41.13 1.97
N GLN A 371 9.69 -41.12 2.17
CA GLN A 371 10.33 -41.95 3.17
C GLN A 371 9.86 -41.60 4.58
N PHE A 372 9.78 -40.32 4.94
CA PHE A 372 9.22 -39.89 6.22
C PHE A 372 7.80 -40.42 6.35
N SER A 373 6.93 -40.18 5.36
CA SER A 373 5.50 -40.52 5.44
C SER A 373 5.24 -42.04 5.42
N ASN A 374 6.14 -42.82 4.80
CA ASN A 374 6.13 -44.28 4.85
C ASN A 374 6.51 -44.84 6.22
N LEU A 375 7.25 -44.08 7.03
CA LEU A 375 7.75 -44.50 8.34
C LEU A 375 6.98 -43.86 9.49
N TYR A 376 6.54 -42.61 9.31
CA TYR A 376 6.03 -41.75 10.36
C TYR A 376 4.90 -40.83 9.88
N SER A 377 3.92 -40.58 10.74
CA SER A 377 2.91 -39.52 10.58
C SER A 377 2.86 -38.65 11.83
N LEU A 378 2.56 -37.37 11.67
CA LEU A 378 2.49 -36.40 12.77
C LEU A 378 1.04 -35.98 13.01
N PHE A 379 0.60 -35.93 14.27
CA PHE A 379 -0.73 -35.44 14.61
C PHE A 379 -0.81 -34.93 16.05
N PRO A 380 -1.72 -33.99 16.36
CA PRO A 380 -2.44 -33.14 15.42
C PRO A 380 -1.50 -32.12 14.74
N ILE A 381 -1.90 -31.59 13.58
CA ILE A 381 -1.29 -30.40 12.97
C ILE A 381 -2.46 -29.47 12.59
N PRO A 382 -2.55 -28.23 13.11
CA PRO A 382 -1.65 -27.60 14.09
C PRO A 382 -1.61 -28.34 15.45
N ALA A 383 -0.45 -28.32 16.10
CA ALA A 383 -0.24 -28.92 17.41
C ALA A 383 -0.17 -27.85 18.50
N HIS A 384 -0.76 -28.07 19.67
CA HIS A 384 -0.73 -27.09 20.78
C HIS A 384 0.19 -27.53 21.91
N ASP A 385 -0.25 -28.52 22.70
CA ASP A 385 0.50 -28.99 23.88
C ASP A 385 1.39 -30.21 23.59
N LYS A 386 0.94 -31.06 22.66
CA LYS A 386 1.57 -32.35 22.37
C LYS A 386 1.54 -32.62 20.88
N LEU A 387 2.65 -33.16 20.39
CA LEU A 387 2.78 -33.70 19.05
C LEU A 387 2.97 -35.22 19.17
N HIS A 388 2.05 -35.96 18.57
CA HIS A 388 2.12 -37.41 18.47
C HIS A 388 2.78 -37.81 17.15
N ILE A 389 3.62 -38.84 17.23
CA ILE A 389 4.31 -39.45 16.10
C ILE A 389 3.70 -40.85 15.92
N LEU A 390 2.87 -41.06 14.91
CA LEU A 390 2.50 -42.41 14.48
C LEU A 390 3.70 -43.03 13.79
N THR A 391 4.03 -44.25 14.15
CA THR A 391 5.03 -45.08 13.49
C THR A 391 4.32 -46.10 12.61
N HIS A 392 4.74 -46.25 11.37
CA HIS A 392 4.29 -47.30 10.46
C HIS A 392 5.32 -48.44 10.47
N ASN A 393 4.96 -49.65 10.06
CA ASN A 393 5.87 -50.80 9.90
C ASN A 393 6.75 -51.13 11.14
N ASP A 394 6.18 -51.02 12.35
CA ASP A 394 6.87 -51.28 13.63
C ASP A 394 8.12 -50.43 13.90
N GLU A 395 8.17 -49.24 13.30
CA GLU A 395 9.31 -48.33 13.43
C GLU A 395 9.49 -47.76 14.84
N VAL A 396 10.74 -47.56 15.25
CA VAL A 396 11.09 -47.04 16.57
C VAL A 396 11.58 -45.59 16.46
N VAL A 397 11.03 -44.70 17.29
CA VAL A 397 11.49 -43.32 17.42
C VAL A 397 12.63 -43.27 18.43
N GLU A 398 13.88 -43.25 17.96
CA GLU A 398 15.06 -43.32 18.85
C GLU A 398 15.34 -41.98 19.55
N GLN A 399 15.33 -40.91 18.78
CA GLN A 399 15.56 -39.55 19.26
C GLN A 399 14.81 -38.56 18.38
N VAL A 400 14.32 -37.50 19.01
CA VAL A 400 13.69 -36.39 18.29
C VAL A 400 14.32 -35.07 18.70
N SER A 401 14.52 -34.20 17.72
CA SER A 401 14.86 -32.79 17.92
C SER A 401 13.82 -31.90 17.23
N ILE A 402 13.48 -30.78 17.84
CA ILE A 402 12.61 -29.75 17.25
C ILE A 402 13.43 -28.48 17.09
N TYR A 403 13.36 -27.88 15.91
CA TYR A 403 14.04 -26.65 15.55
C TYR A 403 13.02 -25.56 15.21
N ASN A 404 13.30 -24.31 15.57
CA ASN A 404 12.52 -23.15 15.13
C ASN A 404 12.89 -22.74 13.70
N GLN A 405 12.18 -21.75 13.15
CA GLN A 405 12.41 -21.21 11.80
C GLN A 405 13.82 -20.64 11.56
N PHE A 406 14.56 -20.31 12.62
CA PHE A 406 15.96 -19.86 12.53
C PHE A 406 16.97 -21.01 12.62
N GLY A 407 16.52 -22.26 12.61
CA GLY A 407 17.37 -23.45 12.72
C GLY A 407 17.89 -23.72 14.14
N GLN A 408 17.42 -22.99 15.15
CA GLN A 408 17.84 -23.21 16.54
C GLN A 408 17.08 -24.40 17.12
N LYS A 409 17.80 -25.32 17.75
CA LYS A 409 17.20 -26.46 18.46
C LYS A 409 16.48 -25.96 19.72
N VAL A 410 15.16 -26.01 19.72
CA VAL A 410 14.31 -25.53 20.82
C VAL A 410 13.88 -26.65 21.77
N LYS A 411 13.86 -27.90 21.29
CA LYS A 411 13.54 -29.07 22.12
C LYS A 411 14.27 -30.31 21.61
N SER A 412 14.63 -31.24 22.48
CA SER A 412 15.14 -32.55 22.08
C SER A 412 14.97 -33.59 23.18
N GLY A 413 14.73 -34.84 22.81
CA GLY A 413 14.61 -35.94 23.76
C GLY A 413 14.12 -37.22 23.11
N LYS A 414 13.86 -38.24 23.94
CA LYS A 414 13.11 -39.42 23.52
C LYS A 414 11.62 -39.12 23.54
N ALA A 415 10.91 -39.47 22.48
CA ALA A 415 9.46 -39.42 22.47
C ALA A 415 8.92 -40.53 23.38
N ALA A 416 8.37 -40.17 24.55
CA ALA A 416 7.77 -41.15 25.46
C ALA A 416 6.43 -41.59 24.87
N ASN A 417 6.26 -42.90 24.61
CA ASN A 417 5.09 -43.45 23.90
C ASN A 417 4.82 -42.76 22.56
N ASN A 418 5.88 -42.40 21.83
CA ASN A 418 5.82 -41.64 20.57
C ASN A 418 5.09 -40.29 20.68
N VAL A 419 5.12 -39.67 21.87
CA VAL A 419 4.59 -38.31 22.09
C VAL A 419 5.71 -37.39 22.53
N ILE A 420 5.71 -36.18 21.97
CA ILE A 420 6.54 -35.08 22.42
C ILE A 420 5.66 -33.98 22.95
N ASP A 421 5.98 -33.56 24.16
CA ASP A 421 5.46 -32.33 24.74
C ASP A 421 6.05 -31.15 23.95
N ILE A 422 5.20 -30.26 23.44
CA ILE A 422 5.56 -29.01 22.77
C ILE A 422 4.97 -27.79 23.50
N MET A 423 4.44 -27.99 24.71
CA MET A 423 3.91 -26.93 25.54
C MET A 423 4.97 -25.83 25.75
N GLY A 424 4.55 -24.58 25.58
CA GLY A 424 5.40 -23.40 25.71
C GLY A 424 6.17 -23.01 24.45
N LEU A 425 6.07 -23.78 23.35
CA LEU A 425 6.46 -23.28 22.04
C LEU A 425 5.45 -22.21 21.60
N LYS A 426 5.93 -21.09 21.05
CA LYS A 426 5.07 -20.05 20.46
C LYS A 426 4.44 -20.58 19.17
N SER A 427 3.24 -20.11 18.83
CA SER A 427 2.60 -20.41 17.55
C SER A 427 3.53 -20.05 16.39
N GLY A 428 3.61 -20.90 15.38
CA GLY A 428 4.51 -20.73 14.23
C GLY A 428 4.99 -22.05 13.61
N LEU A 429 5.89 -21.93 12.63
CA LEU A 429 6.45 -23.06 11.88
C LEU A 429 7.68 -23.66 12.59
N TYR A 430 7.70 -24.98 12.74
CA TYR A 430 8.81 -25.73 13.31
C TYR A 430 9.21 -26.91 12.43
N ILE A 431 10.43 -27.41 12.62
CA ILE A 431 10.94 -28.62 11.97
C ILE A 431 11.16 -29.68 13.05
N ILE A 432 10.53 -30.84 12.89
CA ILE A 432 10.83 -32.05 13.66
C ILE A 432 11.88 -32.87 12.91
N GLU A 433 12.89 -33.35 13.63
CA GLU A 433 13.91 -34.29 13.15
C GLU A 433 13.81 -35.58 13.98
N ILE A 434 13.51 -36.69 13.33
CA ILE A 434 13.44 -38.03 13.91
C ILE A 434 14.67 -38.82 13.46
N GLN A 435 15.46 -39.29 14.41
CA GLN A 435 16.56 -40.20 14.12
C GLN A 435 16.05 -41.65 14.05
N HIS A 436 16.42 -42.33 12.97
CA HIS A 436 16.24 -43.76 12.75
C HIS A 436 17.60 -44.36 12.39
N GLY A 437 18.23 -45.05 13.33
CA GLY A 437 19.54 -45.65 13.14
C GLY A 437 20.61 -44.60 12.80
N LYS A 438 21.14 -44.63 11.57
CA LYS A 438 22.13 -43.65 11.08
C LYS A 438 21.52 -42.52 10.24
N THR A 439 20.22 -42.55 9.99
CA THR A 439 19.54 -41.60 9.11
C THR A 439 18.66 -40.68 9.95
N ASN A 440 18.65 -39.40 9.61
CA ASN A 440 17.75 -38.43 10.20
C ASN A 440 16.68 -38.06 9.19
N PHE A 441 15.42 -38.19 9.59
CA PHE A 441 14.26 -37.79 8.80
C PHE A 441 13.71 -36.48 9.36
N ARG A 442 13.36 -35.53 8.48
CA ARG A 442 12.86 -34.22 8.89
C ARG A 442 11.49 -33.97 8.28
N LYS A 443 10.63 -33.26 9.01
CA LYS A 443 9.34 -32.79 8.51
C LYS A 443 8.97 -31.46 9.17
N LYS A 444 8.34 -30.56 8.41
CA LYS A 444 7.78 -29.32 8.94
C LYS A 444 6.45 -29.61 9.66
N PHE A 445 6.13 -28.88 10.72
CA PHE A 445 4.81 -28.88 11.35
C PHE A 445 4.50 -27.51 11.99
N ILE A 446 3.21 -27.23 12.18
CA ILE A 446 2.73 -25.96 12.74
C ILE A 446 2.38 -26.15 14.22
N VAL A 447 2.86 -25.23 15.06
CA VAL A 447 2.36 -25.04 16.43
C VAL A 447 1.27 -23.98 16.38
N GLY A 448 0.09 -24.31 16.89
CA GLY A 448 -1.10 -23.45 16.92
C GLY A 448 -1.18 -22.60 18.17
#